data_AF-A0A6L8ET31-F1
#
_entry.id   AF-A0A6L8ET31-F1
#
_cell.length_a   1.000
_cell.length_b   1.000
_cell.length_c   1.000
_cell.angle_alpha   90.00
_cell.angle_beta   90.00
_cell.angle_gamma   90.00
#
_symmetry.space_group_name_H-M   'P 1'
#
loop_
_entity.id
_entity.type
_entity.pdbx_description
1 polymer ?
#
loop_
_entity_poly.entity_id
_entity_poly.type
_entity_poly.pdbx_seq_one_letter_code
_entity_poly.pdbx_strand_id
1 'polypeptide(L)'
;MKNRKQKRRTHKHQIREHPQNMRLGNMFDDLCNVYNHFLKLEQRYYRIYGKYAGRYRLQPHLTKLIQRTHQHWAGISRDTLDAVIIRIDTTYQRFFDGLCGLPKFKRKDCYRFAILILLVLHVSVSLLFAKAPTTPKILFTSARDGNYDIYTMNPDGSEQVNLTQHRAADVDAVWSPSGDQILFVSDREGVRDLYLMDPDTSKVQRVFKKDAYRDAPTWSPDGKQIAYTYADDLGAASFIYIATLGKQKEELLVRGFFPAWSPDGTEIAYVTYVPIGHDRRVTLVDIRTRKQKRVLPKEAMEWQNHPSWSKTGDKLIFSWNKHPLPPDFNPLIDRFPPAWRNKETIYIVNRDGTDLQQLVDEAGPYAQYSKLSPNGEEVLYTQEINGDLQIFKLNVNSGVRTQLTDTSRNMQGDWFDPAFALPVSPQPQLLTTTWGKVKRR
;
A
#
# COMPACT_ATOMS: atom_id res chain seq x y z
N MET A 1 -53.05 24.01 -1.93
CA MET A 1 -52.18 23.22 -1.01
C MET A 1 -51.92 21.77 -1.42
N LYS A 2 -52.76 21.10 -2.23
CA LYS A 2 -52.54 19.68 -2.65
C LYS A 2 -51.33 19.46 -3.60
N ASN A 3 -50.99 20.42 -4.47
CA ASN A 3 -49.88 20.28 -5.44
C ASN A 3 -48.46 20.34 -4.85
N ARG A 4 -48.25 20.98 -3.68
CA ARG A 4 -46.91 21.02 -3.04
C ARG A 4 -46.55 19.72 -2.30
N LYS A 5 -47.55 18.97 -1.81
CA LYS A 5 -47.33 17.66 -1.16
C LYS A 5 -47.03 16.57 -2.19
N GLN A 6 -47.63 16.62 -3.38
CA GLN A 6 -47.35 15.69 -4.48
C GLN A 6 -45.90 15.88 -4.98
N LYS A 7 -45.48 17.13 -5.27
CA LYS A 7 -44.09 17.45 -5.69
C LYS A 7 -43.02 17.07 -4.66
N ARG A 8 -43.29 17.19 -3.35
CA ARG A 8 -42.36 16.75 -2.29
C ARG A 8 -42.22 15.23 -2.20
N ARG A 9 -43.26 14.46 -2.55
CA ARG A 9 -43.21 12.99 -2.56
C ARG A 9 -42.43 12.46 -3.75
N THR A 10 -42.60 13.03 -4.95
CA THR A 10 -41.81 12.66 -6.13
C THR A 10 -40.34 13.04 -6.01
N HIS A 11 -40.03 14.20 -5.41
CA HIS A 11 -38.63 14.61 -5.19
C HIS A 11 -37.91 13.73 -4.15
N LYS A 12 -38.59 13.30 -3.07
CA LYS A 12 -38.04 12.33 -2.12
C LYS A 12 -37.82 10.94 -2.74
N HIS A 13 -38.65 10.54 -3.71
CA HIS A 13 -38.50 9.24 -4.36
C HIS A 13 -37.31 9.22 -5.32
N GLN A 14 -37.11 10.29 -6.11
CA GLN A 14 -35.96 10.45 -7.01
C GLN A 14 -34.62 10.57 -6.28
N ILE A 15 -34.58 11.20 -5.10
CA ILE A 15 -33.36 11.24 -4.27
C ILE A 15 -32.99 9.84 -3.75
N ARG A 16 -33.98 8.97 -3.48
CA ARG A 16 -33.77 7.63 -2.91
C ARG A 16 -33.26 6.61 -3.93
N GLU A 17 -33.52 6.83 -5.22
CA GLU A 17 -33.08 5.96 -6.32
C GLU A 17 -31.78 6.42 -6.98
N HIS A 18 -31.14 7.47 -6.47
CA HIS A 18 -29.79 7.86 -6.90
C HIS A 18 -28.76 6.82 -6.38
N PRO A 19 -27.83 6.30 -7.20
CA PRO A 19 -26.91 5.22 -6.82
C PRO A 19 -26.08 5.49 -5.55
N GLN A 20 -25.75 6.75 -5.28
CA GLN A 20 -25.03 7.18 -4.07
C GLN A 20 -25.92 7.24 -2.83
N ASN A 21 -27.23 7.49 -2.98
CA ASN A 21 -28.19 7.59 -1.87
C ASN A 21 -28.84 6.25 -1.51
N MET A 22 -28.83 5.27 -2.41
CA MET A 22 -29.21 3.88 -2.08
C MET A 22 -28.28 3.26 -1.02
N ARG A 23 -26.98 3.61 -1.02
CA ARG A 23 -26.01 3.10 -0.04
C ARG A 23 -26.22 3.66 1.37
N LEU A 24 -26.47 4.97 1.51
CA LEU A 24 -26.78 5.56 2.82
C LEU A 24 -28.18 5.18 3.31
N GLY A 25 -29.18 5.16 2.42
CA GLY A 25 -30.55 4.81 2.77
C GLY A 25 -30.67 3.39 3.32
N ASN A 26 -30.02 2.43 2.67
CA ASN A 26 -30.00 1.04 3.13
C ASN A 26 -29.23 0.87 4.45
N MET A 27 -28.12 1.60 4.64
CA MET A 27 -27.36 1.56 5.90
C MET A 27 -28.15 2.11 7.09
N PHE A 28 -28.91 3.19 6.91
CA PHE A 28 -29.78 3.75 7.95
C PHE A 28 -31.03 2.88 8.21
N ASP A 29 -31.62 2.30 7.16
CA ASP A 29 -32.73 1.37 7.29
C ASP A 29 -32.27 0.08 8.00
N ASP A 30 -31.04 -0.39 7.77
CA ASP A 30 -30.43 -1.54 8.46
C ASP A 30 -30.05 -1.25 9.91
N LEU A 31 -29.51 -0.06 10.21
CA LEU A 31 -29.30 0.39 11.59
C LEU A 31 -30.62 0.53 12.36
N CYS A 32 -31.67 1.02 11.71
CA CYS A 32 -33.02 1.07 12.28
C CYS A 32 -33.59 -0.34 12.49
N ASN A 33 -33.31 -1.29 11.58
CA ASN A 33 -33.72 -2.68 11.72
C ASN A 33 -32.96 -3.39 12.86
N VAL A 34 -31.66 -3.16 13.00
CA VAL A 34 -30.84 -3.67 14.12
C VAL A 34 -31.33 -3.09 15.45
N TYR A 35 -31.58 -1.78 15.50
CA TYR A 35 -32.12 -1.10 16.67
C TYR A 35 -33.53 -1.61 17.05
N ASN A 36 -34.43 -1.75 16.07
CA ASN A 36 -35.77 -2.28 16.30
C ASN A 36 -35.76 -3.78 16.68
N HIS A 37 -34.77 -4.54 16.20
CA HIS A 37 -34.58 -5.94 16.59
C HIS A 37 -34.05 -6.05 18.02
N PHE A 38 -33.14 -5.16 18.43
CA PHE A 38 -32.67 -5.03 19.81
C PHE A 38 -33.80 -4.64 20.76
N LEU A 39 -34.64 -3.67 20.40
CA LEU A 39 -35.83 -3.29 21.16
C LEU A 39 -36.83 -4.43 21.31
N LYS A 40 -37.05 -5.22 20.24
CA LYS A 40 -37.92 -6.41 20.31
C LYS A 40 -37.32 -7.52 21.16
N LEU A 41 -36.00 -7.72 21.13
CA LEU A 41 -35.30 -8.67 22.00
C LEU A 41 -35.38 -8.24 23.46
N GLU A 42 -35.12 -6.96 23.75
CA GLU A 42 -35.20 -6.36 25.09
C GLU A 42 -36.62 -6.46 25.68
N GLN A 43 -37.65 -6.13 24.90
CA GLN A 43 -39.05 -6.27 25.33
C GLN A 43 -39.47 -7.72 25.56
N ARG A 44 -38.95 -8.66 24.75
CA ARG A 44 -39.22 -10.10 24.90
C ARG A 44 -38.46 -10.69 26.09
N TYR A 45 -37.24 -10.21 26.36
CA TYR A 45 -36.44 -10.59 27.54
C TYR A 45 -37.08 -10.10 28.84
N TYR A 46 -37.52 -8.84 28.90
CA TYR A 46 -38.19 -8.26 30.07
C TYR A 46 -39.54 -8.94 30.37
N ARG A 47 -40.29 -9.36 29.35
CA ARG A 47 -41.55 -10.10 29.53
C ARG A 47 -41.37 -11.53 30.04
N ILE A 48 -40.28 -12.19 29.66
CA ILE A 48 -40.09 -13.62 29.96
C ILE A 48 -39.28 -13.83 31.24
N TYR A 49 -38.32 -12.96 31.56
CA TYR A 49 -37.33 -13.20 32.63
C TYR A 49 -37.34 -12.19 33.77
N GLY A 50 -38.41 -11.39 33.91
CA GLY A 50 -38.55 -10.29 34.86
C GLY A 50 -38.44 -10.61 36.36
N LYS A 51 -38.05 -11.83 36.76
CA LYS A 51 -37.81 -12.18 38.16
C LYS A 51 -36.56 -13.02 38.45
N TYR A 52 -35.80 -13.46 37.43
CA TYR A 52 -34.61 -14.28 37.64
C TYR A 52 -33.52 -13.92 36.61
N ALA A 53 -32.79 -12.84 36.90
CA ALA A 53 -31.58 -12.42 36.18
C ALA A 53 -30.35 -13.31 36.46
N GLY A 54 -30.57 -14.58 36.81
CA GLY A 54 -29.50 -15.52 37.15
C GLY A 54 -29.39 -16.59 36.08
N ARG A 55 -28.31 -16.53 35.28
CA ARG A 55 -27.85 -17.52 34.29
C ARG A 55 -28.54 -17.45 32.91
N TYR A 56 -27.90 -16.81 31.92
CA TYR A 56 -27.41 -17.43 30.67
C TYR A 56 -27.18 -16.46 29.49
N ARG A 57 -26.27 -16.90 28.61
CA ARG A 57 -25.40 -16.25 27.61
C ARG A 57 -26.08 -15.59 26.40
N LEU A 58 -25.61 -14.37 26.06
CA LEU A 58 -25.90 -13.59 24.84
C LEU A 58 -25.36 -14.22 23.53
N GLN A 59 -24.48 -15.23 23.63
CA GLN A 59 -23.75 -15.84 22.50
C GLN A 59 -24.64 -16.29 21.32
N PRO A 60 -25.73 -17.06 21.49
CA PRO A 60 -26.47 -17.63 20.35
C PRO A 60 -27.16 -16.59 19.47
N HIS A 61 -27.55 -15.46 20.06
CA HIS A 61 -28.22 -14.37 19.35
C HIS A 61 -27.22 -13.47 18.62
N LEU A 62 -26.06 -13.21 19.24
CA LEU A 62 -24.96 -12.48 18.61
C LEU A 62 -24.37 -13.27 17.43
N THR A 63 -24.20 -14.59 17.57
CA THR A 63 -23.76 -15.47 16.48
C THR A 63 -24.72 -15.43 15.29
N LYS A 64 -26.05 -15.44 15.51
CA LYS A 64 -27.05 -15.30 14.44
C LYS A 64 -27.04 -13.92 13.77
N LEU A 65 -26.77 -12.86 14.53
CA LEU A 65 -26.64 -11.49 14.01
C LEU A 65 -25.38 -11.34 13.15
N ILE A 66 -24.26 -11.91 13.59
CA ILE A 66 -22.99 -11.95 12.85
C ILE A 66 -23.12 -12.82 11.59
N GLN A 67 -23.82 -13.95 11.65
CA GLN A 67 -24.13 -14.77 10.46
C GLN A 67 -24.99 -14.04 9.43
N ARG A 68 -25.90 -13.16 9.87
CA ARG A 68 -26.74 -12.35 8.98
C ARG A 68 -26.01 -11.13 8.41
N THR A 69 -25.01 -10.62 9.10
CA THR A 69 -24.17 -9.49 8.67
C THR A 69 -22.84 -9.94 8.06
N HIS A 70 -22.64 -11.25 7.88
CA HIS A 70 -21.40 -11.90 7.46
C HIS A 70 -20.83 -11.39 6.13
N GLN A 71 -21.64 -10.77 5.28
CA GLN A 71 -21.16 -10.14 4.04
C GLN A 71 -20.22 -8.94 4.29
N HIS A 72 -20.23 -8.35 5.49
CA HIS A 72 -19.40 -7.20 5.84
C HIS A 72 -18.18 -7.51 6.73
N TRP A 73 -18.08 -8.74 7.26
CA TRP A 73 -17.04 -9.13 8.22
C TRP A 73 -16.08 -10.20 7.69
N ALA A 74 -16.15 -10.50 6.39
CA ALA A 74 -15.48 -11.63 5.75
C ALA A 74 -13.93 -11.59 5.71
N GLY A 75 -13.30 -10.57 6.30
CA GLY A 75 -11.84 -10.43 6.37
C GLY A 75 -11.24 -10.55 7.78
N ILE A 76 -12.07 -10.72 8.83
CA ILE A 76 -11.58 -10.78 10.21
C ILE A 76 -11.39 -12.25 10.61
N SER A 77 -10.23 -12.60 11.16
CA SER A 77 -10.00 -13.97 11.65
C SER A 77 -10.99 -14.31 12.77
N ARG A 78 -11.44 -15.56 12.82
CA ARG A 78 -12.40 -16.03 13.83
C ARG A 78 -11.92 -15.73 15.26
N ASP A 79 -10.62 -15.87 15.51
CA ASP A 79 -10.01 -15.57 16.81
C ASP A 79 -10.06 -14.07 17.15
N THR A 80 -9.92 -13.18 16.15
CA THR A 80 -10.03 -11.73 16.34
C THR A 80 -11.49 -11.32 16.59
N LEU A 81 -12.43 -11.92 15.85
CA LEU A 81 -13.87 -11.76 16.08
C LEU A 81 -14.25 -12.24 17.47
N ASP A 82 -13.79 -13.41 17.89
CA ASP A 82 -14.07 -13.99 19.21
C ASP A 82 -13.45 -13.13 20.33
N ALA A 83 -12.24 -12.62 20.15
CA ALA A 83 -11.60 -11.71 21.11
C ALA A 83 -12.36 -10.38 21.24
N VAL A 84 -12.81 -9.78 20.13
CA VAL A 84 -13.62 -8.55 20.13
C VAL A 84 -14.98 -8.80 20.78
N ILE A 85 -15.64 -9.90 20.45
CA ILE A 85 -16.92 -10.31 21.04
C ILE A 85 -16.80 -10.52 22.54
N ILE A 86 -15.78 -11.26 22.99
CA ILE A 86 -15.52 -11.53 24.41
C ILE A 86 -15.27 -10.21 25.14
N ARG A 87 -14.50 -9.29 24.55
CA ARG A 87 -14.16 -8.00 25.17
C ARG A 87 -15.36 -7.07 25.23
N ILE A 88 -16.21 -7.06 24.21
CA ILE A 88 -17.50 -6.35 24.22
C ILE A 88 -18.41 -6.95 25.30
N ASP A 89 -18.56 -8.27 25.35
CA ASP A 89 -19.41 -8.96 26.32
C ASP A 89 -18.94 -8.74 27.76
N THR A 90 -17.64 -8.84 28.05
CA THR A 90 -17.09 -8.56 29.40
C THR A 90 -17.19 -7.08 29.78
N THR A 91 -17.01 -6.16 28.83
CA THR A 91 -17.17 -4.72 29.08
C THR A 91 -18.65 -4.39 29.34
N TYR A 92 -19.55 -5.00 28.58
CA TYR A 92 -20.99 -4.85 28.73
C TYR A 92 -21.50 -5.44 30.05
N GLN A 93 -21.00 -6.63 30.46
CA GLN A 93 -21.35 -7.26 31.74
C GLN A 93 -20.86 -6.44 32.95
N ARG A 94 -19.58 -6.07 32.99
CA ARG A 94 -19.02 -5.25 34.10
C ARG A 94 -19.73 -3.91 34.24
N PHE A 95 -20.20 -3.35 33.12
CA PHE A 95 -20.93 -2.08 33.08
C PHE A 95 -22.38 -2.23 33.56
N PHE A 96 -23.10 -3.26 33.13
CA PHE A 96 -24.47 -3.55 33.59
C PHE A 96 -24.50 -3.85 35.10
N ASP A 97 -23.55 -4.64 35.58
CA ASP A 97 -23.42 -4.97 37.00
C ASP A 97 -23.09 -3.72 37.85
N GLY A 98 -22.36 -2.75 37.29
CA GLY A 98 -22.00 -1.50 37.97
C GLY A 98 -23.09 -0.41 37.95
N LEU A 99 -23.86 -0.28 36.85
CA LEU A 99 -24.82 0.82 36.67
C LEU A 99 -26.27 0.44 36.96
N CYS A 100 -26.67 -0.82 36.76
CA CYS A 100 -28.04 -1.27 37.06
C CYS A 100 -28.25 -1.66 38.53
N GLY A 101 -27.19 -1.68 39.34
CA GLY A 101 -27.28 -1.82 40.81
C GLY A 101 -27.61 -0.51 41.55
N LEU A 102 -27.60 0.65 40.87
CA LEU A 102 -27.78 1.96 41.52
C LEU A 102 -29.24 2.45 41.40
N PRO A 103 -29.92 2.74 42.53
CA PRO A 103 -31.37 2.99 42.56
C PRO A 103 -31.85 4.30 41.92
N LYS A 104 -30.97 5.11 41.31
CA LYS A 104 -31.28 6.47 40.81
C LYS A 104 -31.23 6.67 39.30
N PHE A 105 -30.87 5.67 38.49
CA PHE A 105 -30.82 5.83 37.03
C PHE A 105 -32.20 5.57 36.39
N LYS A 106 -32.83 6.61 35.83
CA LYS A 106 -34.10 6.47 35.10
C LYS A 106 -33.85 5.89 33.71
N ARG A 107 -34.78 5.04 33.24
CA ARG A 107 -34.70 4.28 31.97
C ARG A 107 -34.32 5.10 30.72
N LYS A 108 -34.68 6.40 30.67
CA LYS A 108 -34.36 7.30 29.56
C LYS A 108 -32.88 7.72 29.51
N ASP A 109 -32.20 7.70 30.65
CA ASP A 109 -30.79 8.11 30.76
C ASP A 109 -29.86 6.98 30.31
N CYS A 110 -30.22 5.72 30.52
CA CYS A 110 -29.51 4.56 29.97
C CYS A 110 -29.52 4.53 28.43
N TYR A 111 -30.64 4.88 27.79
CA TYR A 111 -30.72 4.92 26.32
C TYR A 111 -29.83 6.01 25.70
N ARG A 112 -29.81 7.21 26.31
CA ARG A 112 -28.96 8.31 25.83
C ARG A 112 -27.47 7.98 25.97
N PHE A 113 -27.09 7.33 27.08
CA PHE A 113 -25.71 6.91 27.31
C PHE A 113 -25.28 5.74 26.42
N ALA A 114 -26.17 4.77 26.14
CA ALA A 114 -25.90 3.67 25.22
C ALA A 114 -25.71 4.16 23.78
N ILE A 115 -26.48 5.16 23.32
CA ILE A 115 -26.27 5.81 22.03
C ILE A 115 -24.93 6.54 21.99
N LEU A 116 -24.56 7.22 23.07
CA LEU A 116 -23.28 7.93 23.18
C LEU A 116 -22.09 6.95 23.15
N ILE A 117 -22.20 5.80 23.82
CA ILE A 117 -21.20 4.73 23.79
C ILE A 117 -21.15 4.05 22.41
N LEU A 118 -22.28 3.82 21.75
CA LEU A 118 -22.30 3.30 20.38
C LEU A 118 -21.67 4.29 19.40
N LEU A 119 -21.89 5.59 19.56
CA LEU A 119 -21.21 6.63 18.79
C LEU A 119 -19.71 6.67 19.07
N VAL A 120 -19.31 6.59 20.34
CA VAL A 120 -17.89 6.52 20.74
C VAL A 120 -17.24 5.24 20.19
N LEU A 121 -17.90 4.09 20.27
CA LEU A 121 -17.45 2.84 19.66
C LEU A 121 -17.37 2.96 18.14
N HIS A 122 -18.34 3.61 17.49
CA HIS A 122 -18.30 3.85 16.05
C HIS A 122 -17.11 4.73 15.66
N VAL A 123 -16.87 5.83 16.38
CA VAL A 123 -15.70 6.70 16.20
C VAL A 123 -14.40 5.94 16.48
N SER A 124 -14.37 5.13 17.55
CA SER A 124 -13.19 4.34 17.93
C SER A 124 -12.86 3.25 16.90
N VAL A 125 -13.87 2.60 16.31
CA VAL A 125 -13.73 1.60 15.25
C VAL A 125 -13.41 2.25 13.89
N SER A 126 -13.89 3.47 13.65
CA SER A 126 -13.55 4.22 12.43
C SER A 126 -12.10 4.73 12.44
N LEU A 127 -11.52 4.96 13.62
CA LEU A 127 -10.10 5.32 13.82
C LEU A 127 -9.14 4.13 13.73
N LEU A 128 -9.65 2.89 13.60
CA LEU A 128 -8.86 1.66 13.63
C LEU A 128 -8.41 1.17 12.23
N PHE A 129 -8.71 1.89 11.16
CA PHE A 129 -8.29 1.54 9.81
C PHE A 129 -7.52 2.70 9.18
N ALA A 130 -6.23 2.49 8.92
CA ALA A 130 -5.47 3.34 8.01
C ALA A 130 -6.22 3.38 6.67
N LYS A 131 -6.50 4.57 6.15
CA LYS A 131 -7.25 4.70 4.91
C LYS A 131 -6.27 4.95 3.78
N ALA A 132 -6.39 4.14 2.73
CA ALA A 132 -5.69 4.45 1.49
C ALA A 132 -6.16 5.82 0.96
N PRO A 133 -5.27 6.59 0.30
CA PRO A 133 -5.66 7.84 -0.34
C PRO A 133 -6.88 7.65 -1.25
N THR A 134 -7.84 8.56 -1.21
CA THR A 134 -9.03 8.47 -2.09
C THR A 134 -8.82 9.10 -3.46
N THR A 135 -7.66 9.71 -3.69
CA THR A 135 -7.23 10.32 -4.94
C THR A 135 -5.83 9.81 -5.30
N PRO A 136 -5.41 9.92 -6.56
CA PRO A 136 -4.04 9.61 -6.94
C PRO A 136 -3.03 10.46 -6.18
N LYS A 137 -1.90 9.86 -5.81
CA LYS A 137 -0.79 10.49 -5.09
C LYS A 137 0.55 9.95 -5.58
N ILE A 138 1.60 10.74 -5.41
CA ILE A 138 3.00 10.35 -5.63
C ILE A 138 3.71 10.41 -4.29
N LEU A 139 4.39 9.33 -3.89
CA LEU A 139 5.38 9.36 -2.81
C LEU A 139 6.74 9.74 -3.36
N PHE A 140 7.54 10.42 -2.55
CA PHE A 140 8.93 10.72 -2.88
C PHE A 140 9.77 11.04 -1.63
N THR A 141 11.09 11.03 -1.80
CA THR A 141 12.03 11.41 -0.74
C THR A 141 12.46 12.86 -0.94
N SER A 142 12.49 13.66 0.13
CA SER A 142 12.96 15.06 0.08
C SER A 142 13.92 15.40 1.21
N ALA A 143 14.94 16.22 0.92
CA ALA A 143 15.89 16.74 1.89
C ALA A 143 15.53 18.16 2.41
N ARG A 144 14.34 18.67 2.12
CA ARG A 144 14.01 20.09 2.29
C ARG A 144 13.90 20.56 3.75
N ASP A 145 13.73 19.63 4.69
CA ASP A 145 13.60 19.93 6.13
C ASP A 145 14.88 19.64 6.94
N GLY A 146 16.02 19.47 6.26
CA GLY A 146 17.35 19.32 6.89
C GLY A 146 17.87 17.89 6.99
N ASN A 147 17.03 16.90 6.73
CA ASN A 147 17.35 15.47 6.53
C ASN A 147 16.42 14.89 5.45
N TYR A 148 16.62 13.61 5.11
CA TYR A 148 15.71 12.92 4.18
C TYR A 148 14.45 12.47 4.90
N ASP A 149 13.32 12.89 4.36
CA ASP A 149 11.98 12.53 4.80
C ASP A 149 11.13 12.05 3.62
N ILE A 150 10.07 11.30 3.94
CA ILE A 150 9.08 10.83 2.97
C ILE A 150 7.97 11.85 2.82
N TYR A 151 7.73 12.25 1.59
CA TYR A 151 6.71 13.19 1.20
C TYR A 151 5.68 12.55 0.28
N THR A 152 4.50 13.17 0.22
CA THR A 152 3.47 12.88 -0.76
C THR A 152 3.09 14.14 -1.54
N MET A 153 2.60 14.00 -2.77
CA MET A 153 2.04 15.09 -3.58
C MET A 153 0.96 14.60 -4.55
N ASN A 154 0.20 15.52 -5.13
CA ASN A 154 -0.67 15.23 -6.26
C ASN A 154 0.15 14.95 -7.55
N PRO A 155 -0.40 14.22 -8.53
CA PRO A 155 0.24 13.97 -9.84
C PRO A 155 0.62 15.22 -10.65
N ASP A 156 0.09 16.38 -10.30
CA ASP A 156 0.42 17.68 -10.89
C ASP A 156 1.53 18.44 -10.12
N GLY A 157 2.04 17.86 -9.03
CA GLY A 157 3.08 18.44 -8.17
C GLY A 157 2.54 19.29 -7.02
N SER A 158 1.23 19.52 -6.95
CA SER A 158 0.59 20.29 -5.88
C SER A 158 0.43 19.48 -4.58
N GLU A 159 0.06 20.17 -3.50
CA GLU A 159 -0.21 19.56 -2.18
C GLU A 159 0.93 18.67 -1.65
N GLN A 160 2.15 19.19 -1.69
CA GLN A 160 3.31 18.48 -1.12
C GLN A 160 3.22 18.47 0.40
N VAL A 161 3.17 17.28 1.01
CA VAL A 161 3.02 17.09 2.46
C VAL A 161 4.10 16.15 2.96
N ASN A 162 4.80 16.54 4.02
CA ASN A 162 5.76 15.69 4.71
C ASN A 162 5.03 14.64 5.56
N LEU A 163 5.32 13.35 5.37
CA LEU A 163 4.73 12.23 6.09
C LEU A 163 5.60 11.75 7.26
N THR A 164 6.90 12.05 7.25
CA THR A 164 7.85 11.67 8.30
C THR A 164 8.51 12.92 8.88
N GLN A 165 8.59 13.02 10.21
CA GLN A 165 9.27 14.13 10.87
C GLN A 165 10.14 13.56 11.98
N HIS A 166 11.12 12.78 11.57
CA HIS A 166 12.04 12.11 12.48
C HIS A 166 13.46 12.48 12.11
N ARG A 167 14.37 12.61 13.08
CA ARG A 167 15.80 12.93 12.86
C ARG A 167 16.59 11.92 11.99
N ALA A 168 15.97 10.79 11.68
CA ALA A 168 16.56 9.71 10.90
C ALA A 168 16.47 10.05 9.42
N ALA A 169 17.27 9.44 8.57
CA ALA A 169 17.01 9.47 7.14
C ALA A 169 15.92 8.44 6.81
N ASP A 170 14.79 8.92 6.30
CA ASP A 170 13.71 8.10 5.77
C ASP A 170 13.71 8.21 4.22
N VAL A 171 13.88 7.08 3.52
CA VAL A 171 14.09 7.01 2.05
C VAL A 171 13.38 5.80 1.41
N ASP A 172 13.42 5.68 0.09
CA ASP A 172 12.97 4.49 -0.67
C ASP A 172 11.54 4.03 -0.36
N ALA A 173 10.63 4.99 -0.16
CA ALA A 173 9.23 4.70 0.15
C ALA A 173 8.45 4.18 -1.05
N VAL A 174 7.65 3.13 -0.82
CA VAL A 174 6.73 2.52 -1.80
C VAL A 174 5.36 2.26 -1.17
N TRP A 175 4.32 2.45 -1.97
CA TRP A 175 2.94 2.16 -1.57
C TRP A 175 2.68 0.66 -1.53
N SER A 176 1.90 0.21 -0.55
CA SER A 176 1.25 -1.10 -0.64
C SER A 176 0.29 -1.10 -1.84
N PRO A 177 0.03 -2.26 -2.48
CA PRO A 177 -0.89 -2.33 -3.62
C PRO A 177 -2.32 -1.86 -3.30
N SER A 178 -2.70 -1.89 -2.03
CA SER A 178 -3.96 -1.38 -1.48
C SER A 178 -3.91 0.10 -1.09
N GLY A 179 -2.71 0.68 -0.90
CA GLY A 179 -2.48 2.05 -0.46
C GLY A 179 -2.67 2.30 1.03
N ASP A 180 -3.02 1.28 1.81
CA ASP A 180 -3.24 1.35 3.25
C ASP A 180 -1.94 1.40 4.07
N GLN A 181 -0.81 1.09 3.45
CA GLN A 181 0.51 1.10 4.09
C GLN A 181 1.56 1.66 3.15
N ILE A 182 2.60 2.25 3.75
CA ILE A 182 3.82 2.67 3.08
C ILE A 182 4.97 1.87 3.68
N LEU A 183 5.77 1.24 2.82
CA LEU A 183 7.00 0.56 3.19
C LEU A 183 8.17 1.45 2.78
N PHE A 184 9.10 1.69 3.70
CA PHE A 184 10.22 2.60 3.47
C PHE A 184 11.45 2.17 4.27
N VAL A 185 12.59 2.78 3.97
CA VAL A 185 13.86 2.52 4.64
C VAL A 185 14.13 3.63 5.64
N SER A 186 14.54 3.28 6.85
CA SER A 186 14.89 4.24 7.90
C SER A 186 16.12 3.79 8.68
N ASP A 187 16.95 4.73 9.11
CA ASP A 187 18.09 4.49 10.02
C ASP A 187 17.78 4.84 11.50
N ARG A 188 16.50 4.99 11.86
CA ARG A 188 16.07 5.43 13.21
C ARG A 188 16.56 4.58 14.39
N GLU A 189 16.91 3.32 14.15
CA GLU A 189 17.47 2.39 15.15
C GLU A 189 18.96 2.08 14.90
N GLY A 190 19.66 2.93 14.14
CA GLY A 190 21.12 2.88 13.96
C GLY A 190 21.59 2.15 12.70
N VAL A 191 20.78 1.27 12.12
CA VAL A 191 21.02 0.65 10.80
C VAL A 191 19.87 0.95 9.84
N ARG A 192 20.18 1.08 8.55
CA ARG A 192 19.17 1.24 7.49
C ARG A 192 18.37 -0.04 7.32
N ASP A 193 17.11 -0.01 7.71
CA ASP A 193 16.23 -1.17 7.69
C ASP A 193 14.80 -0.78 7.28
N LEU A 194 13.92 -1.77 7.11
CA LEU A 194 12.56 -1.58 6.62
C LEU A 194 11.57 -1.24 7.73
N TYR A 195 10.75 -0.24 7.46
CA TYR A 195 9.67 0.24 8.31
C TYR A 195 8.37 0.35 7.52
N LEU A 196 7.27 0.15 8.23
CA LEU A 196 5.92 0.36 7.73
C LEU A 196 5.31 1.57 8.41
N MET A 197 4.54 2.35 7.68
CA MET A 197 3.68 3.36 8.26
C MET A 197 2.28 3.38 7.64
N ASP A 198 1.34 3.83 8.45
CA ASP A 198 0.01 4.21 7.99
C ASP A 198 0.08 5.63 7.38
N PRO A 199 -0.37 5.85 6.14
CA PRO A 199 -0.25 7.15 5.47
C PRO A 199 -1.02 8.28 6.16
N ASP A 200 -2.12 7.97 6.85
CA ASP A 200 -2.98 8.98 7.51
C ASP A 200 -2.58 9.26 8.96
N THR A 201 -2.05 8.27 9.68
CA THR A 201 -1.79 8.36 11.12
C THR A 201 -0.31 8.59 11.43
N SER A 202 0.56 8.48 10.42
CA SER A 202 2.02 8.48 10.53
C SER A 202 2.55 7.48 11.57
N LYS A 203 1.76 6.46 11.92
CA LYS A 203 2.15 5.44 12.88
C LYS A 203 3.20 4.54 12.23
N VAL A 204 4.44 4.64 12.69
CA VAL A 204 5.55 3.83 12.18
C VAL A 204 5.78 2.59 13.04
N GLN A 205 6.09 1.46 12.40
CA GLN A 205 6.59 0.25 13.03
C GLN A 205 7.68 -0.41 12.20
N ARG A 206 8.63 -1.07 12.86
CA ARG A 206 9.68 -1.83 12.20
C ARG A 206 9.17 -3.15 11.64
N VAL A 207 9.64 -3.56 10.47
CA VAL A 207 9.21 -4.83 9.82
C VAL A 207 9.86 -6.04 10.49
N PHE A 208 11.16 -5.98 10.72
CA PHE A 208 11.95 -7.07 11.28
C PHE A 208 12.49 -6.71 12.67
N LYS A 209 12.57 -7.70 13.56
CA LYS A 209 13.12 -7.50 14.90
C LYS A 209 14.65 -7.46 14.92
N LYS A 210 15.30 -8.06 13.92
CA LYS A 210 16.75 -8.18 13.85
C LYS A 210 17.31 -7.14 12.86
N ASP A 211 18.31 -6.42 13.35
CA ASP A 211 19.16 -5.51 12.58
C ASP A 211 19.78 -6.22 11.37
N ALA A 212 19.59 -5.60 10.21
CA ALA A 212 20.32 -5.87 8.98
C ALA A 212 20.18 -4.67 8.03
N TYR A 213 21.07 -4.59 7.05
CA TYR A 213 21.03 -3.57 6.01
C TYR A 213 20.06 -3.96 4.90
N ARG A 214 18.85 -3.41 4.94
CA ARG A 214 17.79 -3.68 3.96
C ARG A 214 17.40 -2.39 3.22
N ASP A 215 17.31 -2.48 1.90
CA ASP A 215 17.13 -1.34 1.01
C ASP A 215 16.26 -1.68 -0.21
N ALA A 216 15.85 -0.66 -0.97
CA ALA A 216 15.06 -0.76 -2.20
C ALA A 216 13.89 -1.78 -2.09
N PRO A 217 12.95 -1.58 -1.16
CA PRO A 217 11.84 -2.49 -0.96
C PRO A 217 10.82 -2.41 -2.11
N THR A 218 10.13 -3.51 -2.37
CA THR A 218 8.96 -3.59 -3.25
C THR A 218 7.94 -4.57 -2.68
N TRP A 219 6.66 -4.32 -2.98
CA TRP A 219 5.57 -5.21 -2.60
C TRP A 219 5.31 -6.28 -3.67
N SER A 220 4.83 -7.44 -3.23
CA SER A 220 4.04 -8.30 -4.10
C SER A 220 2.71 -7.62 -4.45
N PRO A 221 2.15 -7.81 -5.66
CA PRO A 221 0.84 -7.33 -6.04
C PRO A 221 -0.24 -7.76 -5.06
N ASP A 222 -0.18 -8.96 -4.49
CA ASP A 222 -1.18 -9.38 -3.51
C ASP A 222 -1.02 -8.73 -2.12
N GLY A 223 0.02 -7.91 -1.92
CA GLY A 223 0.31 -7.18 -0.67
C GLY A 223 0.78 -8.06 0.49
N LYS A 224 1.00 -9.36 0.28
CA LYS A 224 1.35 -10.30 1.37
C LYS A 224 2.85 -10.46 1.57
N GLN A 225 3.63 -10.20 0.54
CA GLN A 225 5.07 -10.36 0.54
C GLN A 225 5.76 -9.07 0.16
N ILE A 226 7.00 -8.96 0.61
CA ILE A 226 7.90 -7.89 0.25
C ILE A 226 9.17 -8.52 -0.32
N ALA A 227 9.77 -7.86 -1.30
CA ALA A 227 11.12 -8.13 -1.75
C ALA A 227 11.99 -6.90 -1.47
N TYR A 228 13.28 -7.10 -1.20
CA TYR A 228 14.20 -6.02 -0.88
C TYR A 228 15.63 -6.45 -1.18
N THR A 229 16.49 -5.45 -1.33
CA THR A 229 17.94 -5.65 -1.37
C THR A 229 18.44 -5.82 0.05
N TYR A 230 19.25 -6.84 0.29
CA TYR A 230 19.95 -7.11 1.53
C TYR A 230 21.44 -6.95 1.26
N ALA A 231 22.12 -6.08 2.00
CA ALA A 231 23.57 -5.99 2.01
C ALA A 231 24.14 -6.75 3.20
N ASP A 232 25.23 -7.51 2.98
CA ASP A 232 25.96 -8.08 4.10
C ASP A 232 26.62 -6.99 4.97
N ASP A 233 27.04 -7.36 6.19
CA ASP A 233 27.58 -6.41 7.17
C ASP A 233 28.84 -5.68 6.68
N LEU A 234 29.48 -6.18 5.62
CA LEU A 234 30.66 -5.60 4.98
C LEU A 234 30.32 -4.75 3.75
N GLY A 235 29.06 -4.69 3.33
CA GLY A 235 28.60 -4.02 2.11
C GLY A 235 29.19 -4.59 0.82
N ALA A 236 29.83 -5.76 0.89
CA ALA A 236 30.61 -6.36 -0.19
C ALA A 236 29.73 -7.18 -1.14
N ALA A 237 28.59 -7.66 -0.64
CA ALA A 237 27.61 -8.37 -1.45
C ALA A 237 26.18 -7.90 -1.19
N SER A 238 25.43 -7.81 -2.30
CA SER A 238 24.01 -7.53 -2.26
C SER A 238 23.21 -8.67 -2.85
N PHE A 239 22.14 -8.98 -2.15
CA PHE A 239 21.24 -10.08 -2.43
C PHE A 239 19.81 -9.57 -2.43
N ILE A 240 18.94 -10.29 -3.11
CA ILE A 240 17.50 -10.03 -3.07
C ILE A 240 16.89 -11.09 -2.19
N TYR A 241 16.14 -10.63 -1.19
CA TYR A 241 15.38 -11.47 -0.29
C TYR A 241 13.89 -11.24 -0.51
N ILE A 242 13.10 -12.26 -0.19
CA ILE A 242 11.64 -12.17 -0.09
C ILE A 242 11.21 -12.54 1.33
N ALA A 243 10.17 -11.89 1.82
CA ALA A 243 9.58 -12.19 3.13
C ALA A 243 8.07 -12.00 3.12
N THR A 244 7.36 -12.80 3.93
CA THR A 244 5.92 -12.60 4.18
C THR A 244 5.72 -11.55 5.26
N LEU A 245 4.85 -10.57 5.01
CA LEU A 245 4.55 -9.50 5.97
C LEU A 245 4.07 -10.08 7.31
N GLY A 246 4.57 -9.52 8.42
CA GLY A 246 4.26 -9.98 9.78
C GLY A 246 4.96 -11.28 10.19
N LYS A 247 5.68 -11.94 9.27
CA LYS A 247 6.62 -13.02 9.60
C LYS A 247 8.02 -12.45 9.75
N GLN A 248 8.84 -13.13 10.54
CA GLN A 248 10.24 -12.76 10.79
C GLN A 248 11.22 -13.63 9.98
N LYS A 249 10.70 -14.53 9.14
CA LYS A 249 11.50 -15.40 8.30
C LYS A 249 11.72 -14.72 6.96
N GLU A 250 12.98 -14.70 6.54
CA GLU A 250 13.46 -14.13 5.28
C GLU A 250 14.00 -15.25 4.40
N GLU A 251 13.83 -15.14 3.10
CA GLU A 251 14.28 -16.14 2.13
C GLU A 251 15.15 -15.48 1.07
N LEU A 252 16.37 -15.98 0.89
CA LEU A 252 17.27 -15.57 -0.18
C LEU A 252 16.68 -16.00 -1.53
N LEU A 253 16.50 -15.04 -2.44
CA LEU A 253 16.02 -15.28 -3.79
C LEU A 253 17.17 -15.44 -4.77
N VAL A 254 17.96 -14.38 -4.95
CA VAL A 254 19.09 -14.30 -5.89
C VAL A 254 20.10 -13.27 -5.42
N ARG A 255 21.26 -13.21 -6.08
CA ARG A 255 22.24 -12.13 -5.87
C ARG A 255 21.96 -10.98 -6.83
N GLY A 256 21.89 -9.74 -6.33
CA GLY A 256 21.52 -8.57 -7.13
C GLY A 256 20.94 -7.42 -6.32
N PHE A 257 20.37 -6.44 -7.02
CA PHE A 257 19.80 -5.21 -6.47
C PHE A 257 18.45 -4.85 -7.09
N PHE A 258 17.78 -3.89 -6.47
CA PHE A 258 16.62 -3.16 -7.02
C PHE A 258 15.52 -4.09 -7.55
N PRO A 259 14.95 -4.95 -6.69
CA PRO A 259 13.88 -5.84 -7.10
C PRO A 259 12.62 -5.05 -7.49
N ALA A 260 11.94 -5.51 -8.53
CA ALA A 260 10.60 -5.07 -8.92
C ALA A 260 9.74 -6.30 -9.26
N TRP A 261 8.67 -6.50 -8.49
CA TRP A 261 7.75 -7.61 -8.70
C TRP A 261 6.94 -7.43 -9.99
N SER A 262 6.78 -8.51 -10.75
CA SER A 262 5.84 -8.53 -11.87
C SER A 262 4.40 -8.40 -11.36
N PRO A 263 3.49 -7.76 -12.11
CA PRO A 263 2.11 -7.58 -11.67
C PRO A 263 1.32 -8.88 -11.49
N ASP A 264 1.71 -9.96 -12.19
CA ASP A 264 1.14 -11.30 -12.05
C ASP A 264 1.68 -12.07 -10.83
N GLY A 265 2.75 -11.56 -10.22
CA GLY A 265 3.38 -12.15 -9.06
C GLY A 265 4.21 -13.41 -9.27
N THR A 266 4.58 -13.68 -10.51
CA THR A 266 5.35 -14.87 -10.87
C THR A 266 6.86 -14.61 -10.95
N GLU A 267 7.26 -13.37 -11.18
CA GLU A 267 8.64 -12.98 -11.44
C GLU A 267 9.07 -11.73 -10.66
N ILE A 268 10.38 -11.58 -10.49
CA ILE A 268 11.01 -10.33 -10.07
C ILE A 268 11.98 -9.89 -11.18
N ALA A 269 11.83 -8.66 -11.66
CA ALA A 269 12.86 -7.97 -12.41
C ALA A 269 13.88 -7.40 -11.43
N TYR A 270 15.16 -7.55 -11.70
CA TYR A 270 16.22 -7.08 -10.83
C TYR A 270 17.50 -6.81 -11.60
N VAL A 271 18.48 -6.20 -10.93
CA VAL A 271 19.80 -5.92 -11.49
C VAL A 271 20.79 -6.96 -10.98
N THR A 272 21.48 -7.64 -11.89
CA THR A 272 22.54 -8.59 -11.54
C THR A 272 23.69 -7.91 -10.80
N TYR A 273 24.32 -8.64 -9.89
CA TYR A 273 25.54 -8.22 -9.22
C TYR A 273 26.64 -9.28 -9.34
N VAL A 274 27.82 -8.84 -9.80
CA VAL A 274 29.04 -9.64 -9.84
C VAL A 274 30.12 -8.87 -9.07
N PRO A 275 30.84 -9.51 -8.12
CA PRO A 275 31.75 -8.80 -7.23
C PRO A 275 33.07 -8.43 -7.92
N ILE A 276 33.45 -9.21 -8.94
CA ILE A 276 34.64 -9.01 -9.77
C ILE A 276 34.12 -8.93 -11.21
N GLY A 277 33.85 -7.70 -11.67
CA GLY A 277 33.21 -7.41 -12.96
C GLY A 277 32.14 -6.33 -12.86
N HIS A 278 31.52 -5.98 -13.99
CA HIS A 278 30.62 -4.83 -14.12
C HIS A 278 29.22 -5.20 -14.62
N ASP A 279 28.85 -6.48 -14.53
CA ASP A 279 27.60 -7.01 -15.07
C ASP A 279 26.37 -6.56 -14.26
N ARG A 280 25.95 -5.31 -14.51
CA ARG A 280 24.66 -4.74 -14.08
C ARG A 280 23.68 -4.79 -15.24
N ARG A 281 22.88 -5.86 -15.30
CA ARG A 281 21.87 -6.09 -16.34
C ARG A 281 20.52 -6.36 -15.71
N VAL A 282 19.48 -5.80 -16.30
CA VAL A 282 18.10 -6.11 -15.92
C VAL A 282 17.79 -7.55 -16.33
N THR A 283 17.45 -8.36 -15.33
CA THR A 283 17.22 -9.79 -15.42
C THR A 283 15.92 -10.13 -14.72
N LEU A 284 15.19 -11.12 -15.24
CA LEU A 284 13.99 -11.68 -14.63
C LEU A 284 14.35 -12.96 -13.90
N VAL A 285 13.82 -13.14 -12.70
CA VAL A 285 13.85 -14.41 -11.97
C VAL A 285 12.44 -14.89 -11.69
N ASP A 286 12.14 -16.13 -12.06
CA ASP A 286 10.90 -16.82 -11.68
C ASP A 286 10.96 -17.21 -10.20
N ILE A 287 9.97 -16.75 -9.42
CA ILE A 287 9.96 -16.88 -7.96
C ILE A 287 9.87 -18.35 -7.52
N ARG A 288 9.25 -19.22 -8.32
CA ARG A 288 9.03 -20.62 -7.95
C ARG A 288 10.18 -21.53 -8.38
N THR A 289 10.68 -21.34 -9.59
CA THR A 289 11.66 -22.21 -10.24
C THR A 289 13.09 -21.68 -10.13
N ARG A 290 13.25 -20.41 -9.77
CA ARG A 290 14.54 -19.69 -9.67
C ARG A 290 15.30 -19.59 -10.99
N LYS A 291 14.64 -19.92 -12.11
CA LYS A 291 15.21 -19.73 -13.45
C LYS A 291 15.34 -18.23 -13.72
N GLN A 292 16.48 -17.86 -14.28
CA GLN A 292 16.80 -16.47 -14.62
C GLN A 292 16.83 -16.29 -16.15
N LYS A 293 16.35 -15.14 -16.61
CA LYS A 293 16.37 -14.75 -18.02
C LYS A 293 16.73 -13.27 -18.16
N ARG A 294 17.71 -12.94 -18.99
CA ARG A 294 18.04 -11.55 -19.31
C ARG A 294 16.97 -10.96 -20.24
N VAL A 295 16.63 -9.69 -20.02
CA VAL A 295 15.67 -8.97 -20.86
C VAL A 295 16.32 -8.56 -22.18
N LEU A 296 17.52 -7.98 -22.08
CA LEU A 296 18.33 -7.60 -23.25
C LEU A 296 19.39 -8.66 -23.57
N PRO A 297 19.82 -8.76 -24.84
CA PRO A 297 20.83 -9.73 -25.26
C PRO A 297 22.20 -9.47 -24.62
N LYS A 298 23.10 -10.45 -24.66
CA LYS A 298 24.39 -10.40 -23.93
C LYS A 298 25.30 -9.26 -24.43
N GLU A 299 25.18 -8.92 -25.70
CA GLU A 299 25.92 -7.88 -26.41
C GLU A 299 25.50 -6.47 -25.95
N ALA A 300 24.33 -6.33 -25.33
CA ALA A 300 23.89 -5.07 -24.77
C ALA A 300 24.84 -4.63 -23.64
N MET A 301 25.14 -3.33 -23.64
CA MET A 301 26.00 -2.71 -22.64
C MET A 301 25.47 -2.95 -21.23
N GLU A 302 26.43 -3.13 -20.33
CA GLU A 302 26.26 -3.22 -18.89
C GLU A 302 25.79 -1.85 -18.35
N TRP A 303 25.45 -1.73 -17.06
CA TRP A 303 24.97 -0.49 -16.41
C TRP A 303 23.48 -0.16 -16.56
N GLN A 304 22.64 -1.18 -16.51
CA GLN A 304 21.19 -1.03 -16.39
C GLN A 304 20.80 -1.06 -14.90
N ASN A 305 19.97 -0.11 -14.45
CA ASN A 305 19.56 0.03 -13.05
C ASN A 305 18.04 0.31 -12.91
N HIS A 306 17.54 0.18 -11.69
CA HIS A 306 16.19 0.59 -11.27
C HIS A 306 15.04 0.08 -12.18
N PRO A 307 14.94 -1.24 -12.42
CA PRO A 307 13.84 -1.77 -13.21
C PRO A 307 12.49 -1.55 -12.51
N SER A 308 11.45 -1.36 -13.31
CA SER A 308 10.06 -1.31 -12.87
C SER A 308 9.15 -1.83 -13.96
N TRP A 309 8.01 -2.42 -13.57
CA TRP A 309 7.05 -3.01 -14.49
C TRP A 309 5.94 -2.03 -14.86
N SER A 310 5.44 -2.13 -16.09
CA SER A 310 4.08 -1.67 -16.40
C SER A 310 3.07 -2.45 -15.55
N LYS A 311 1.92 -1.85 -15.22
CA LYS A 311 0.87 -2.51 -14.42
C LYS A 311 0.30 -3.75 -15.11
N THR A 312 0.34 -3.79 -16.44
CA THR A 312 -0.05 -4.93 -17.29
C THR A 312 1.01 -6.03 -17.36
N GLY A 313 2.25 -5.73 -16.99
CA GLY A 313 3.36 -6.70 -16.96
C GLY A 313 3.91 -7.06 -18.33
N ASP A 314 3.58 -6.28 -19.36
CA ASP A 314 4.04 -6.43 -20.74
C ASP A 314 5.31 -5.62 -21.05
N LYS A 315 5.62 -4.60 -20.22
CA LYS A 315 6.77 -3.71 -20.40
C LYS A 315 7.59 -3.56 -19.13
N LEU A 316 8.87 -3.26 -19.33
CA LEU A 316 9.83 -2.87 -18.31
C LEU A 316 10.37 -1.50 -18.61
N ILE A 317 10.52 -0.69 -17.57
CA ILE A 317 11.21 0.58 -17.60
C ILE A 317 12.42 0.52 -16.68
N PHE A 318 13.54 1.11 -17.09
CA PHE A 318 14.78 1.09 -16.33
C PHE A 318 15.68 2.27 -16.72
N SER A 319 16.63 2.63 -15.85
CA SER A 319 17.70 3.56 -16.21
C SER A 319 18.87 2.81 -16.82
N TRP A 320 19.51 3.37 -17.83
CA TRP A 320 20.63 2.73 -18.52
C TRP A 320 21.62 3.74 -19.06
N ASN A 321 22.90 3.44 -18.84
CA ASN A 321 23.99 4.09 -19.53
C ASN A 321 24.59 3.14 -20.58
N LYS A 322 24.29 3.41 -21.86
CA LYS A 322 24.77 2.58 -22.98
C LYS A 322 26.19 2.96 -23.47
N HIS A 323 26.85 3.92 -22.84
CA HIS A 323 28.14 4.41 -23.30
C HIS A 323 29.28 3.61 -22.68
N PRO A 324 30.34 3.29 -23.44
CA PRO A 324 31.49 2.59 -22.90
C PRO A 324 32.23 3.47 -21.88
N LEU A 325 32.79 2.83 -20.86
CA LEU A 325 33.75 3.45 -19.96
C LEU A 325 35.16 3.37 -20.56
N PRO A 326 36.10 4.22 -20.10
CA PRO A 326 37.52 4.10 -20.49
C PRO A 326 38.05 2.67 -20.27
N PRO A 327 38.92 2.14 -21.14
CA PRO A 327 39.41 0.75 -21.04
C PRO A 327 40.12 0.40 -19.73
N ASP A 328 40.71 1.39 -19.07
CA ASP A 328 41.45 1.31 -17.81
C ASP A 328 40.59 1.62 -16.57
N PHE A 329 39.31 1.94 -16.76
CA PHE A 329 38.40 2.30 -15.68
C PHE A 329 38.12 1.11 -14.75
N ASN A 330 38.37 1.30 -13.46
CA ASN A 330 38.08 0.35 -12.40
C ASN A 330 37.00 0.90 -11.45
N PRO A 331 35.72 0.50 -11.60
CA PRO A 331 34.62 1.00 -10.75
C PRO A 331 34.69 0.61 -9.29
N LEU A 332 35.64 -0.23 -8.86
CA LEU A 332 35.85 -0.50 -7.44
C LEU A 332 36.57 0.65 -6.73
N ILE A 333 37.34 1.46 -7.45
CA ILE A 333 38.17 2.54 -6.88
C ILE A 333 38.00 3.87 -7.61
N ASP A 334 37.65 3.85 -8.89
CA ASP A 334 37.51 5.05 -9.71
C ASP A 334 36.13 5.67 -9.55
N ARG A 335 36.13 7.00 -9.47
CA ARG A 335 34.90 7.77 -9.52
C ARG A 335 34.41 7.84 -10.96
N PHE A 336 33.15 7.45 -11.19
CA PHE A 336 32.53 7.55 -12.50
C PHE A 336 32.62 8.98 -13.09
N PRO A 337 33.15 9.14 -14.32
CA PRO A 337 33.29 10.45 -14.95
C PRO A 337 31.94 11.18 -15.02
N PRO A 338 31.84 12.47 -14.64
CA PRO A 338 30.58 13.22 -14.73
C PRO A 338 29.97 13.21 -16.14
N ALA A 339 30.82 13.34 -17.17
CA ALA A 339 30.38 13.28 -18.57
C ALA A 339 29.77 11.93 -18.95
N TRP A 340 30.26 10.82 -18.37
CA TRP A 340 29.66 9.50 -18.54
C TRP A 340 28.36 9.41 -17.75
N ARG A 341 28.37 9.77 -16.45
CA ARG A 341 27.18 9.71 -15.59
C ARG A 341 26.00 10.41 -16.24
N ASN A 342 26.20 11.63 -16.75
CA ASN A 342 25.18 12.45 -17.42
C ASN A 342 24.53 11.80 -18.66
N LYS A 343 25.07 10.69 -19.16
CA LYS A 343 24.48 9.91 -20.24
C LYS A 343 23.50 8.82 -19.79
N GLU A 344 23.42 8.55 -18.49
CA GLU A 344 22.40 7.63 -17.98
C GLU A 344 21.01 8.24 -18.16
N THR A 345 20.13 7.49 -18.80
CA THR A 345 18.79 7.94 -19.14
C THR A 345 17.77 6.80 -19.03
N ILE A 346 16.49 7.09 -19.26
CA ILE A 346 15.39 6.15 -19.07
C ILE A 346 15.03 5.45 -20.37
N TYR A 347 14.89 4.13 -20.30
CA TYR A 347 14.47 3.26 -21.40
C TYR A 347 13.24 2.46 -21.01
N ILE A 348 12.38 2.20 -21.99
CA ILE A 348 11.26 1.25 -21.90
C ILE A 348 11.44 0.14 -22.94
N VAL A 349 11.07 -1.08 -22.59
CA VAL A 349 11.20 -2.27 -23.45
C VAL A 349 10.03 -3.22 -23.21
N ASN A 350 9.67 -4.02 -24.20
CA ASN A 350 8.74 -5.13 -23.98
C ASN A 350 9.39 -6.21 -23.09
N ARG A 351 8.57 -6.98 -22.37
CA ARG A 351 9.01 -8.07 -21.47
C ARG A 351 9.90 -9.11 -22.16
N ASP A 352 9.74 -9.29 -23.46
CA ASP A 352 10.53 -10.22 -24.27
C ASP A 352 11.86 -9.64 -24.78
N GLY A 353 12.12 -8.35 -24.52
CA GLY A 353 13.32 -7.63 -24.97
C GLY A 353 13.15 -6.86 -26.29
N THR A 354 11.98 -6.92 -26.92
CA THR A 354 11.68 -6.20 -28.17
C THR A 354 11.24 -4.75 -27.91
N ASP A 355 11.19 -3.93 -28.98
CA ASP A 355 10.73 -2.53 -28.95
C ASP A 355 11.40 -1.66 -27.87
N LEU A 356 12.73 -1.78 -27.75
CA LEU A 356 13.52 -0.93 -26.86
C LEU A 356 13.46 0.53 -27.33
N GLN A 357 13.02 1.41 -26.44
CA GLN A 357 12.85 2.84 -26.71
C GLN A 357 13.51 3.67 -25.61
N GLN A 358 14.21 4.73 -26.00
CA GLN A 358 14.73 5.75 -25.09
C GLN A 358 13.65 6.81 -24.87
N LEU A 359 13.32 7.12 -23.61
CA LEU A 359 12.25 8.07 -23.27
C LEU A 359 12.74 9.45 -22.89
N VAL A 360 13.96 9.57 -22.36
CA VAL A 360 14.54 10.84 -21.93
C VAL A 360 15.82 11.11 -22.72
N ASP A 361 16.02 12.36 -23.16
CA ASP A 361 17.21 12.75 -23.93
C ASP A 361 18.48 12.80 -23.08
N GLU A 362 19.63 12.50 -23.70
CA GLU A 362 20.96 12.57 -23.06
C GLU A 362 21.57 13.98 -23.05
N ALA A 363 20.79 15.00 -23.44
CA ALA A 363 21.25 16.39 -23.50
C ALA A 363 21.32 17.05 -22.11
N GLY A 364 20.60 16.49 -21.13
CA GLY A 364 20.61 16.93 -19.74
C GLY A 364 21.54 16.09 -18.85
N PRO A 365 21.62 16.40 -17.56
CA PRO A 365 22.27 15.53 -16.58
C PRO A 365 21.51 14.21 -16.43
N TYR A 366 22.07 13.25 -15.70
CA TYR A 366 21.55 11.88 -15.67
C TYR A 366 20.12 11.76 -15.13
N ALA A 367 19.35 10.84 -15.73
CA ALA A 367 17.98 10.51 -15.32
C ALA A 367 17.90 9.07 -14.79
N GLN A 368 17.31 8.88 -13.61
CA GLN A 368 17.30 7.61 -12.85
C GLN A 368 15.98 7.40 -12.10
N TYR A 369 15.83 6.25 -11.43
CA TYR A 369 14.70 5.90 -10.56
C TYR A 369 13.34 5.99 -11.25
N SER A 370 13.21 5.40 -12.45
CA SER A 370 11.99 5.45 -13.23
C SER A 370 10.87 4.56 -12.69
N LYS A 371 9.63 5.07 -12.67
CA LYS A 371 8.40 4.30 -12.42
C LYS A 371 7.32 4.69 -13.42
N LEU A 372 6.69 3.70 -14.05
CA LEU A 372 5.50 3.92 -14.86
C LEU A 372 4.30 4.23 -13.97
N SER A 373 3.47 5.17 -14.42
CA SER A 373 2.17 5.42 -13.82
C SER A 373 1.28 4.17 -13.94
N PRO A 374 0.28 3.99 -13.06
CA PRO A 374 -0.58 2.80 -13.09
C PRO A 374 -1.33 2.58 -14.41
N ASN A 375 -1.66 3.66 -15.14
CA ASN A 375 -2.26 3.60 -16.48
C ASN A 375 -1.23 3.42 -17.61
N GLY A 376 0.08 3.51 -17.32
CA GLY A 376 1.16 3.33 -18.28
C GLY A 376 1.41 4.52 -19.21
N GLU A 377 0.73 5.65 -19.02
CA GLU A 377 0.80 6.82 -19.90
C GLU A 377 1.90 7.81 -19.53
N GLU A 378 2.35 7.78 -18.28
CA GLU A 378 3.35 8.68 -17.73
C GLU A 378 4.48 7.90 -17.04
N VAL A 379 5.66 8.48 -17.02
CA VAL A 379 6.84 7.98 -16.30
C VAL A 379 7.27 9.03 -15.31
N LEU A 380 7.38 8.65 -14.05
CA LEU A 380 8.07 9.40 -13.02
C LEU A 380 9.56 9.05 -13.07
N TYR A 381 10.43 10.04 -12.94
CA TYR A 381 11.88 9.83 -12.83
C TYR A 381 12.53 10.97 -12.07
N THR A 382 13.75 10.73 -11.59
CA THR A 382 14.60 11.72 -10.94
C THR A 382 15.68 12.20 -11.92
N GLN A 383 15.92 13.50 -11.99
CA GLN A 383 17.02 14.08 -12.77
C GLN A 383 17.63 15.26 -12.02
N GLU A 384 18.95 15.41 -12.12
CA GLU A 384 19.65 16.55 -11.52
C GLU A 384 19.30 17.86 -12.25
N ILE A 385 19.16 18.97 -11.53
CA ILE A 385 19.04 20.32 -12.06
C ILE A 385 19.83 21.22 -11.11
N ASN A 386 20.83 21.93 -11.65
CA ASN A 386 21.68 22.86 -10.88
C ASN A 386 22.33 22.23 -9.62
N GLY A 387 22.65 20.93 -9.67
CA GLY A 387 23.27 20.19 -8.56
C GLY A 387 22.29 19.50 -7.60
N ASP A 388 20.99 19.78 -7.71
CA ASP A 388 19.95 19.15 -6.91
C ASP A 388 19.14 18.13 -7.72
N LEU A 389 18.84 16.98 -7.12
CA LEU A 389 17.94 16.03 -7.74
C LEU A 389 16.50 16.57 -7.68
N GLN A 390 15.77 16.48 -8.79
CA GLN A 390 14.38 16.87 -8.89
C GLN A 390 13.55 15.76 -9.54
N ILE A 391 12.26 15.79 -9.25
CA ILE A 391 11.31 14.81 -9.75
C ILE A 391 10.62 15.38 -10.98
N PHE A 392 10.58 14.56 -12.02
CA PHE A 392 9.93 14.86 -13.28
C PHE A 392 8.93 13.78 -13.61
N LYS A 393 7.90 14.18 -14.35
CA LYS A 393 7.09 13.24 -15.11
C LYS A 393 7.22 13.50 -16.61
N LEU A 394 7.13 12.43 -17.39
CA LEU A 394 7.12 12.46 -18.85
C LEU A 394 5.94 11.65 -19.37
N ASN A 395 5.18 12.21 -20.30
CA ASN A 395 4.17 11.46 -21.03
C ASN A 395 4.85 10.56 -22.07
N VAL A 396 4.59 9.26 -22.00
CA VAL A 396 5.28 8.23 -22.80
C VAL A 396 5.09 8.43 -24.29
N ASN A 397 3.90 8.89 -24.71
CA ASN A 397 3.54 8.99 -26.13
C ASN A 397 3.97 10.33 -26.75
N SER A 398 3.77 11.43 -26.02
CA SER A 398 4.04 12.79 -26.54
C SER A 398 5.45 13.29 -26.23
N GLY A 399 6.15 12.66 -25.28
CA GLY A 399 7.45 13.14 -24.78
C GLY A 399 7.35 14.42 -23.94
N VAL A 400 6.13 14.94 -23.69
CA VAL A 400 5.93 16.15 -22.89
C VAL A 400 6.42 15.89 -21.46
N ARG A 401 7.34 16.74 -21.02
CA ARG A 401 7.99 16.67 -19.72
C ARG A 401 7.47 17.76 -18.79
N THR A 402 7.23 17.42 -17.54
CA THR A 402 6.82 18.35 -16.47
C THR A 402 7.70 18.15 -15.24
N GLN A 403 8.22 19.24 -14.69
CA GLN A 403 8.91 19.25 -13.40
C GLN A 403 7.89 19.30 -12.27
N LEU A 404 8.03 18.44 -11.26
CA LEU A 404 7.09 18.35 -10.13
C LEU A 404 7.65 18.97 -8.84
N THR A 405 8.97 19.07 -8.72
CA THR A 405 9.66 19.65 -7.55
C THR A 405 10.73 20.63 -8.00
N ASP A 406 10.95 21.69 -7.23
CA ASP A 406 11.87 22.78 -7.56
C ASP A 406 12.71 23.28 -6.37
N THR A 407 12.50 22.71 -5.17
CA THR A 407 13.21 23.11 -3.94
C THR A 407 13.93 21.93 -3.29
N SER A 408 15.21 22.14 -2.92
CA SER A 408 16.08 21.14 -2.28
C SER A 408 16.23 19.86 -3.11
N ARG A 409 16.91 18.86 -2.57
CA ARG A 409 17.09 17.55 -3.21
C ARG A 409 15.84 16.69 -3.03
N ASN A 410 15.26 16.23 -4.14
CA ASN A 410 14.11 15.34 -4.21
C ASN A 410 14.47 14.14 -5.10
N MET A 411 14.15 12.92 -4.67
CA MET A 411 14.52 11.73 -5.43
C MET A 411 13.53 10.60 -5.25
N GLN A 412 13.59 9.67 -6.21
CA GLN A 412 12.70 8.54 -6.34
C GLN A 412 11.24 8.97 -6.43
N GLY A 413 10.38 7.99 -6.65
CA GLY A 413 9.01 8.14 -6.27
C GLY A 413 8.20 6.93 -6.64
N ASP A 414 6.99 6.87 -6.10
CA ASP A 414 6.08 5.77 -6.34
C ASP A 414 4.65 6.28 -6.50
N TRP A 415 3.92 5.67 -7.43
CA TRP A 415 2.56 6.07 -7.75
C TRP A 415 1.56 5.29 -6.90
N PHE A 416 0.57 6.00 -6.40
CA PHE A 416 -0.67 5.39 -5.97
C PHE A 416 -1.83 5.98 -6.73
N ASP A 417 -2.66 5.11 -7.30
CA ASP A 417 -3.95 5.49 -7.87
C ASP A 417 -5.01 4.52 -7.35
N PRO A 418 -6.00 5.01 -6.58
CA PRO A 418 -7.07 4.17 -6.04
C PRO A 418 -7.89 3.46 -7.11
N ALA A 419 -7.91 3.94 -8.36
CA ALA A 419 -8.56 3.25 -9.48
C ALA A 419 -7.87 1.92 -9.84
N PHE A 420 -6.58 1.78 -9.50
CA PHE A 420 -5.75 0.59 -9.77
C PHE A 420 -5.31 -0.13 -8.50
N ALA A 421 -5.80 0.32 -7.34
CA ALA A 421 -5.52 -0.30 -6.05
C ALA A 421 -6.19 -1.68 -5.98
N LEU A 422 -5.45 -2.67 -5.49
CA LEU A 422 -6.04 -3.97 -5.25
C LEU A 422 -6.93 -3.89 -4.01
N PRO A 423 -8.17 -4.41 -4.09
CA PRO A 423 -9.09 -4.31 -2.98
C PRO A 423 -8.52 -5.08 -1.78
N VAL A 424 -8.53 -4.44 -0.61
CA VAL A 424 -8.20 -5.04 0.70
C VAL A 424 -9.19 -6.19 1.04
N SER A 425 -10.30 -6.30 0.32
CA SER A 425 -11.33 -7.33 0.49
C SER A 425 -11.29 -8.36 -0.63
N PRO A 426 -11.43 -9.68 -0.35
CA PRO A 426 -11.55 -10.70 -1.38
C PRO A 426 -12.71 -10.36 -2.30
N GLN A 427 -12.44 -10.25 -3.60
CA GLN A 427 -13.49 -10.07 -4.59
C GLN A 427 -14.35 -11.34 -4.65
N PRO A 428 -15.66 -11.28 -4.36
CA PRO A 428 -16.56 -12.44 -4.45
C PRO A 428 -16.55 -13.12 -5.82
N GLN A 429 -16.21 -12.35 -6.86
CA GLN A 429 -16.12 -12.79 -8.25
C GLN A 429 -14.92 -13.72 -8.52
N LEU A 430 -13.86 -13.63 -7.70
CA LEU A 430 -12.72 -14.56 -7.73
C LEU A 430 -12.95 -15.78 -6.81
N LEU A 431 -13.91 -15.71 -5.89
CA LEU A 431 -14.34 -16.84 -5.06
C LEU A 431 -15.23 -17.82 -5.84
N THR A 432 -16.03 -17.35 -6.81
CA THR A 432 -16.93 -18.21 -7.59
C THR A 432 -16.19 -19.13 -8.56
N THR A 433 -15.02 -18.76 -9.08
CA THR A 433 -14.22 -19.63 -9.97
C THR A 433 -13.53 -20.76 -9.22
N THR A 434 -13.19 -20.56 -7.95
CA THR A 434 -12.54 -21.58 -7.11
C THR A 434 -13.56 -22.58 -6.55
N TRP A 435 -14.70 -22.10 -6.04
CA TRP A 435 -15.77 -22.98 -5.54
C TRP A 435 -16.53 -23.74 -6.65
N GLY A 436 -16.58 -23.19 -7.87
CA GLY A 436 -17.14 -23.87 -9.04
C GLY A 436 -16.32 -25.08 -9.52
N LYS A 437 -15.00 -25.08 -9.29
CA LYS A 437 -14.11 -26.21 -9.62
C LYS A 437 -14.13 -27.31 -8.57
N VAL A 438 -14.37 -26.97 -7.30
CA VAL A 438 -14.44 -27.95 -6.20
C VAL A 438 -15.74 -28.76 -6.22
N LYS A 439 -16.84 -28.23 -6.78
CA LYS A 439 -18.10 -28.97 -6.95
C LYS A 439 -18.17 -29.90 -8.17
N ARG A 440 -17.09 -30.01 -8.95
CA ARG A 440 -16.99 -30.90 -10.13
C ARG A 440 -16.02 -32.07 -9.93
N ARG A 441 -15.71 -32.44 -8.70
CA ARG A 441 -15.01 -33.69 -8.36
C ARG A 441 -15.88 -34.58 -7.51
#